data_AF-A0A673BQY5-F1
#
_entry.id   AF-A0A673BQY5-F1
#
_cell.length_a   1.000
_cell.length_b   1.000
_cell.length_c   1.000
_cell.angle_alpha   90.00
_cell.angle_beta   90.00
_cell.angle_gamma   90.00
#
_symmetry.space_group_name_H-M   'P 1'
#
loop_
_entity.id
_entity.type
_entity.pdbx_description
1 polymer ?
#
loop_
_entity_poly.entity_id
_entity_poly.type
_entity_poly.pdbx_seq_one_letter_code
_entity_poly.pdbx_strand_id
1 'polypeptide(L)'
;QKYFILALLLCALAASAHAFCYRKEVKLGMTHCVDDADGTIHEVGSSWRNSKCMDCTCSGCCTGYVFINRRMHLFVTSVSTCDCFLYRYATPRDFPDDCVSVFDPVACEYIVHKRDDNNTLCDIYISIGK
;
A
#
# COMPACT_ATOMS: atom_id res chain seq x y z
N GLN A 1 -7.60 0.34 -32.16
CA GLN A 1 -6.18 0.44 -31.73
C GLN A 1 -5.78 1.85 -31.27
N LYS A 2 -6.11 2.95 -31.99
CA LYS A 2 -5.72 4.33 -31.59
C LYS A 2 -6.24 4.78 -30.21
N TYR A 3 -7.46 4.40 -29.84
CA TYR A 3 -8.04 4.70 -28.53
C TYR A 3 -7.45 3.91 -27.37
N PHE A 4 -6.82 2.77 -27.64
CA PHE A 4 -6.20 1.93 -26.61
C PHE A 4 -4.95 2.61 -26.04
N ILE A 5 -4.12 3.19 -26.90
CA ILE A 5 -2.95 3.97 -26.48
C ILE A 5 -3.38 5.21 -25.69
N LEU A 6 -4.43 5.90 -26.14
CA LEU A 6 -4.98 7.05 -25.41
C LEU A 6 -5.51 6.65 -24.03
N ALA A 7 -6.22 5.52 -23.91
CA ALA A 7 -6.70 5.00 -22.63
C ALA A 7 -5.54 4.65 -21.68
N LEU A 8 -4.48 4.02 -22.19
CA LEU A 8 -3.28 3.71 -21.39
C LEU A 8 -2.58 4.97 -20.89
N LEU A 9 -2.42 5.97 -21.76
CA LEU A 9 -1.82 7.25 -21.38
C LEU A 9 -2.67 7.95 -20.31
N LEU A 10 -3.99 7.97 -20.48
CA LEU A 10 -4.92 8.57 -19.50
C LEU A 10 -4.89 7.85 -18.14
N CYS A 11 -4.83 6.52 -18.11
CA CYS A 11 -4.75 5.78 -16.84
C CYS A 11 -3.38 5.96 -16.16
N ALA A 12 -2.29 6.11 -16.91
CA ALA A 12 -0.98 6.50 -16.35
C ALA A 12 -0.99 7.92 -15.74
N LEU A 13 -1.61 8.88 -16.44
CA LEU A 13 -1.80 10.25 -15.96
C LEU A 13 -2.63 10.28 -14.67
N ALA A 14 -3.75 9.55 -14.62
CA ALA A 14 -4.61 9.47 -13.44
C ALA A 14 -3.88 8.86 -12.23
N ALA A 15 -3.14 7.77 -12.41
CA ALA A 15 -2.34 7.18 -11.32
C ALA A 15 -1.31 8.16 -10.74
N SER A 16 -0.69 8.98 -11.58
CA SER A 16 0.29 9.98 -11.12
C SER A 16 -0.33 11.18 -10.39
N ALA A 17 -1.60 11.51 -10.66
CA ALA A 17 -2.28 12.66 -10.05
C ALA A 17 -2.64 12.44 -8.56
N HIS A 18 -2.67 11.19 -8.11
CA HIS A 18 -3.03 10.83 -6.73
C HIS A 18 -1.84 10.37 -5.89
N ALA A 19 -0.62 10.48 -6.43
CA ALA A 19 0.60 10.24 -5.67
C ALA A 19 0.90 11.45 -4.79
N PHE A 20 0.54 11.37 -3.52
CA PHE A 20 0.99 12.37 -2.57
C PHE A 20 2.41 12.04 -2.13
N CYS A 21 3.35 12.91 -2.48
CA CYS A 21 4.73 12.84 -2.02
C CYS A 21 5.13 14.16 -1.39
N TYR A 22 5.98 14.10 -0.37
CA TYR A 22 6.61 15.29 0.20
C TYR A 22 8.12 15.04 0.37
N ARG A 23 8.90 16.11 0.27
CA ARG A 23 10.35 16.09 0.48
C ARG A 23 10.68 16.57 1.89
N LYS A 24 11.75 16.03 2.45
CA LYS A 24 12.33 16.46 3.72
C LYS A 24 13.70 17.08 3.47
N GLU A 25 14.06 18.05 4.31
CA GLU A 25 15.40 18.63 4.29
C GLU A 25 16.40 17.66 4.94
N VAL A 26 17.38 17.21 4.16
CA VAL A 26 18.48 16.38 4.67
C VAL A 26 19.65 17.30 5.02
N LYS A 27 20.08 17.27 6.29
CA LYS A 27 21.26 18.02 6.74
C LYS A 27 22.54 17.24 6.41
N LEU A 28 23.56 17.95 5.94
CA LEU A 28 24.87 17.36 5.66
C LEU A 28 25.49 16.78 6.95
N GLY A 29 25.98 15.54 6.89
CA GLY A 29 26.58 14.85 8.04
C GLY A 29 25.60 14.12 8.96
N MET A 30 24.30 14.10 8.64
CA MET A 30 23.32 13.30 9.35
C MET A 30 23.56 11.80 9.09
N THR A 31 23.50 10.96 10.13
CA THR A 31 23.66 9.50 10.03
C THR A 31 22.32 8.75 10.10
N HIS A 32 21.34 9.32 10.80
CA HIS A 32 20.00 8.77 10.97
C HIS A 32 18.96 9.88 10.80
N CYS A 33 17.78 9.54 10.30
CA CYS A 33 16.63 10.42 10.21
C CYS A 33 15.45 9.84 10.99
N VAL A 34 14.50 10.70 11.35
CA VAL A 34 13.28 10.33 12.08
C VAL A 34 12.09 10.38 11.11
N ASP A 35 11.24 9.37 11.16
CA ASP A 35 9.97 9.37 10.43
C ASP A 35 8.94 10.26 11.15
N ASP A 36 8.23 11.12 10.40
CA ASP A 36 7.30 12.09 10.99
C ASP A 36 5.94 11.48 11.34
N ALA A 37 5.65 10.26 10.85
CA ALA A 37 4.39 9.58 11.08
C ALA A 37 4.39 8.80 12.40
N ASP A 38 5.49 8.13 12.74
CA ASP A 38 5.60 7.27 13.93
C ASP A 38 6.84 7.52 14.81
N GLY A 39 7.74 8.43 14.42
CA GLY A 39 8.93 8.75 15.20
C GLY A 39 10.03 7.68 15.14
N THR A 40 9.90 6.69 14.24
CA THR A 40 10.93 5.65 14.07
C THR A 40 12.23 6.23 13.49
N ILE A 41 13.37 5.68 13.90
CA ILE A 41 14.70 6.14 13.50
C ILE A 41 15.24 5.22 12.40
N HIS A 42 15.69 5.81 11.30
CA HIS A 42 16.18 5.08 10.12
C HIS A 42 17.54 5.60 9.70
N GLU A 43 18.39 4.72 9.16
CA GLU A 43 19.71 5.09 8.66
C GLU A 43 19.60 5.89 7.35
N VAL A 44 20.53 6.83 7.13
CA VAL A 44 20.60 7.55 5.85
C VAL A 44 20.92 6.59 4.70
N GLY A 45 20.11 6.64 3.65
CA GLY A 45 20.19 5.74 2.50
C GLY A 45 19.32 4.48 2.63
N SER A 46 18.72 4.23 3.78
CA SER A 46 17.68 3.21 3.93
C SER A 46 16.35 3.67 3.32
N SER A 47 15.52 2.69 2.98
CA SER A 47 14.13 2.89 2.58
C SER A 47 13.25 2.09 3.53
N TRP A 48 12.12 2.65 3.94
CA TRP A 48 11.22 2.00 4.88
C TRP A 48 9.75 2.29 4.58
N ARG A 49 8.89 1.55 5.27
CA ARG A 49 7.44 1.75 5.32
C ARG A 49 7.09 2.28 6.70
N ASN A 50 6.37 3.39 6.76
CA ASN A 50 5.89 3.94 8.04
C ASN A 50 4.45 3.51 8.35
N SER A 51 4.01 3.83 9.56
CA SER A 51 2.66 3.56 10.09
C SER A 51 1.50 4.18 9.28
N LYS A 52 1.78 5.18 8.44
CA LYS A 52 0.81 5.77 7.49
C LYS A 52 0.87 5.11 6.11
N CYS A 53 1.57 3.98 6.00
CA CYS A 53 1.74 3.23 4.79
C CYS A 53 2.41 3.99 3.64
N MET A 54 3.30 4.92 3.98
CA MET A 54 4.10 5.66 3.01
C MET A 54 5.44 4.99 2.77
N ASP A 55 5.87 4.97 1.51
CA ASP A 55 7.23 4.62 1.11
C ASP A 55 8.13 5.80 1.42
N CYS A 56 9.08 5.61 2.31
CA CYS A 56 9.90 6.68 2.85
C CYS A 56 11.39 6.42 2.65
N THR A 57 12.10 7.53 2.50
CA THR A 57 13.55 7.65 2.65
C THR A 57 13.82 8.88 3.52
N CYS A 58 15.07 9.10 3.94
CA CYS A 58 15.39 10.34 4.67
C CYS A 58 15.10 11.62 3.87
N SER A 59 15.03 11.53 2.54
CA SER A 59 14.77 12.67 1.65
C SER A 59 13.30 12.98 1.42
N GLY A 60 12.38 12.11 1.84
CA GLY A 60 10.96 12.26 1.53
C GLY A 60 10.17 10.97 1.61
N CYS A 61 8.85 11.11 1.61
CA CYS A 61 7.91 10.01 1.62
C CYS A 61 6.86 10.17 0.52
N CYS A 62 6.37 9.05 0.00
CA CYS A 62 5.30 8.95 -0.98
C CYS A 62 4.22 7.99 -0.50
N THR A 63 2.96 8.25 -0.85
CA THR A 63 1.89 7.25 -0.69
C THR A 63 2.28 6.00 -1.44
N GLY A 64 2.37 4.87 -0.74
CA GLY A 64 2.77 3.63 -1.37
C GLY A 64 1.68 3.03 -2.22
N TYR A 65 2.11 2.41 -3.32
CA TYR A 65 1.24 1.61 -4.17
C TYR A 65 1.56 0.12 -3.95
N VAL A 66 0.53 -0.72 -3.79
CA VAL A 66 0.68 -2.17 -3.89
C VAL A 66 0.35 -2.57 -5.32
N PHE A 67 1.28 -3.24 -5.99
CA PHE A 67 0.94 -4.20 -7.05
C PHE A 67 0.51 -5.48 -6.32
N ILE A 68 -0.79 -5.78 -6.29
CA ILE A 68 -1.31 -6.93 -5.53
C ILE A 68 -0.83 -8.19 -6.24
N ASN A 69 0.24 -8.79 -5.74
CA ASN A 69 0.79 -10.00 -6.34
C ASN A 69 1.33 -10.91 -5.25
N ARG A 70 0.43 -11.60 -4.52
CA ARG A 70 0.73 -12.91 -3.92
C ARG A 70 -0.49 -13.83 -4.00
N ARG A 71 -0.39 -14.82 -4.90
CA ARG A 71 -1.21 -16.03 -5.03
C ARG A 71 -2.73 -15.84 -5.16
N MET A 72 -3.15 -15.41 -6.35
CA MET A 72 -4.32 -16.00 -7.00
C MET A 72 -3.87 -16.44 -8.38
N HIS A 73 -4.11 -17.71 -8.72
CA HIS A 73 -3.89 -18.24 -10.06
C HIS A 73 -4.82 -17.51 -11.04
N LEU A 74 -4.38 -16.38 -11.58
CA LEU A 74 -4.91 -15.85 -12.83
C LEU A 74 -3.75 -15.18 -13.58
N PHE A 75 -3.52 -15.68 -14.80
CA PHE A 75 -2.50 -15.21 -15.71
C PHE A 75 -2.62 -13.70 -15.93
N VAL A 76 -1.67 -12.91 -15.42
CA VAL A 76 -1.57 -11.49 -15.72
C VAL A 76 -0.87 -11.35 -17.08
N THR A 77 -1.60 -11.65 -18.15
CA THR A 77 -1.25 -11.29 -19.53
C THR A 77 -2.32 -10.37 -20.11
N SER A 78 -2.66 -9.29 -19.41
CA SER A 78 -3.37 -8.17 -20.03
C SER A 78 -3.43 -6.99 -19.07
N VAL A 79 -2.74 -5.93 -19.47
CA VAL A 79 -2.95 -4.56 -19.00
C VAL A 79 -4.37 -4.14 -19.43
N SER A 80 -5.40 -4.51 -18.67
CA SER A 80 -6.78 -4.16 -19.00
C SER A 80 -7.76 -4.32 -17.84
N THR A 81 -7.54 -3.60 -16.75
CA THR A 81 -8.57 -2.76 -16.13
C THR A 81 -7.85 -1.54 -15.60
N CYS A 82 -8.39 -0.35 -15.82
CA CYS A 82 -7.88 0.82 -15.14
C CYS A 82 -8.22 0.65 -13.66
N ASP A 83 -7.32 0.01 -12.91
CA ASP A 83 -7.41 -0.12 -11.47
C ASP A 83 -6.99 1.23 -10.86
N CYS A 84 -7.88 2.22 -11.00
CA CYS A 84 -7.90 3.43 -10.19
C CYS A 84 -8.40 3.08 -8.77
N PHE A 85 -7.76 2.13 -8.11
CA PHE A 85 -7.98 1.83 -6.69
C PHE A 85 -6.68 2.18 -5.96
N LEU A 86 -6.59 3.45 -5.58
CA LEU A 86 -5.38 4.17 -5.23
C LEU A 86 -4.91 3.92 -3.79
N TYR A 87 -5.17 2.74 -3.24
CA TYR A 87 -5.00 2.49 -1.82
C TYR A 87 -4.15 1.25 -1.60
N ARG A 88 -3.08 1.44 -0.81
CA ARG A 88 -2.11 0.40 -0.47
C ARG A 88 -2.79 -0.81 0.17
N TYR A 89 -3.85 -0.59 0.95
CA TYR A 89 -4.58 -1.64 1.63
C TYR A 89 -6.07 -1.54 1.34
N ALA A 90 -6.72 -2.70 1.26
CA ALA A 90 -8.17 -2.80 1.20
C ALA A 90 -8.70 -3.11 2.60
N THR A 91 -9.78 -2.45 2.99
CA THR A 91 -10.45 -2.73 4.27
C THR A 91 -11.45 -3.87 4.04
N PRO A 92 -11.32 -5.02 4.75
CA PRO A 92 -12.29 -6.10 4.69
C PRO A 92 -13.66 -5.61 5.15
N ARG A 93 -14.70 -5.97 4.39
CA ARG A 93 -16.09 -5.60 4.69
C ARG A 93 -16.97 -6.79 4.99
N ASP A 94 -16.68 -7.94 4.38
CA ASP A 94 -17.46 -9.15 4.54
C ASP A 94 -16.54 -10.35 4.75
N PHE A 95 -16.74 -11.03 5.88
CA PHE A 95 -15.99 -12.18 6.39
C PHE A 95 -16.81 -12.88 7.49
N PRO A 96 -16.51 -14.13 7.87
CA PRO A 96 -17.31 -14.88 8.85
C PRO A 96 -17.43 -14.18 10.22
N ASP A 97 -18.60 -14.32 10.86
CA ASP A 97 -18.93 -13.64 12.14
C ASP A 97 -18.00 -14.00 13.30
N ASP A 98 -17.40 -15.20 13.26
CA ASP A 98 -16.47 -15.69 14.29
C ASP A 98 -15.02 -15.21 14.07
N CYS A 99 -14.81 -14.30 13.12
CA CYS A 99 -13.52 -13.70 12.82
C CYS A 99 -13.47 -12.21 13.21
N VAL A 100 -12.25 -11.67 13.24
CA VAL A 100 -11.94 -10.26 13.46
C VAL A 100 -10.93 -9.80 12.43
N SER A 101 -11.04 -8.54 12.00
CA SER A 101 -10.05 -7.89 11.16
C SER A 101 -9.17 -6.96 12.01
N VAL A 102 -7.85 -7.14 11.90
CA VAL A 102 -6.86 -6.36 12.62
C VAL A 102 -5.90 -5.75 11.60
N PHE A 103 -5.65 -4.45 11.73
CA PHE A 103 -4.72 -3.76 10.84
C PHE A 103 -3.28 -3.95 11.30
N ASP A 104 -2.42 -4.43 10.41
CA ASP A 104 -0.97 -4.47 10.60
C ASP A 104 -0.34 -3.22 9.95
N PRO A 105 0.14 -2.24 10.75
CA PRO A 105 0.73 -1.01 10.23
C PRO A 105 2.13 -1.20 9.63
N VAL A 106 2.79 -2.33 9.91
CA VAL A 106 4.13 -2.65 9.38
C VAL A 106 3.98 -3.26 7.99
N ALA A 107 3.11 -4.26 7.86
CA ALA A 107 2.80 -4.89 6.58
C ALA A 107 1.88 -4.02 5.70
N CYS A 108 1.17 -3.06 6.29
CA CYS A 108 0.17 -2.23 5.65
C CYS A 108 -0.94 -3.06 5.01
N GLU A 109 -1.51 -3.95 5.80
CA GLU A 109 -2.61 -4.82 5.39
C GLU A 109 -3.55 -5.12 6.56
N TYR A 110 -4.77 -5.55 6.25
CA TYR A 110 -5.68 -6.09 7.25
C TYR A 110 -5.54 -7.61 7.28
N ILE A 111 -5.28 -8.14 8.47
CA ILE A 111 -5.24 -9.57 8.74
C ILE A 111 -6.60 -9.95 9.33
N VAL A 112 -7.29 -10.89 8.69
CA VAL A 112 -8.55 -11.45 9.21
C VAL A 112 -8.29 -12.84 9.76
N HIS A 113 -8.53 -13.02 11.05
CA HIS A 113 -8.28 -14.27 11.76
C HIS A 113 -9.43 -14.59 12.73
N LYS A 114 -9.47 -15.81 13.26
CA LYS A 114 -10.48 -16.22 14.24
C LYS A 114 -10.37 -15.35 15.50
N ARG A 115 -11.52 -15.07 16.12
CA ARG A 115 -11.57 -14.28 17.36
C ARG A 115 -10.80 -14.95 18.51
N ASP A 116 -10.89 -16.27 18.58
CA ASP A 116 -10.34 -17.06 19.69
C ASP A 116 -8.92 -17.61 19.39
N ASP A 117 -8.48 -17.59 18.13
CA ASP A 117 -7.16 -18.04 17.69
C ASP A 117 -6.62 -17.13 16.58
N ASN A 118 -5.62 -16.31 16.92
CA ASN A 118 -5.02 -15.37 15.98
C ASN A 118 -4.12 -16.00 14.91
N ASN A 119 -3.83 -17.30 15.03
CA ASN A 119 -3.00 -18.03 14.07
C ASN A 119 -3.83 -18.67 12.95
N THR A 120 -5.15 -18.79 13.14
CA THR A 120 -6.07 -19.30 12.12
C THR A 120 -6.67 -18.15 11.32
N LEU A 121 -6.23 -18.01 10.06
CA LEU A 121 -6.73 -17.00 9.13
C LEU A 121 -8.15 -17.35 8.63
N CYS A 122 -8.94 -16.32 8.34
CA CYS A 122 -10.28 -16.45 7.78
C CYS A 122 -10.33 -15.96 6.33
N ASP A 123 -11.27 -16.52 5.58
CA ASP A 123 -11.56 -16.05 4.23
C ASP A 123 -12.20 -14.65 4.25
N ILE A 124 -11.89 -13.87 3.21
CA ILE A 124 -12.46 -12.54 2.99
C ILE A 124 -13.29 -12.58 1.72
N TYR A 125 -14.58 -12.26 1.82
CA TYR A 125 -15.50 -12.28 0.70
C TYR A 125 -15.51 -10.95 -0.04
N ILE A 126 -15.47 -9.84 0.69
CA ILE A 126 -15.52 -8.48 0.14
C ILE A 126 -14.51 -7.59 0.85
N SER A 127 -13.74 -6.84 0.05
CA SER A 127 -12.83 -5.80 0.51
C SER A 127 -13.06 -4.52 -0.29
N ILE A 128 -12.91 -3.36 0.37
CA ILE A 128 -13.00 -2.05 -0.28
C ILE A 128 -11.65 -1.36 -0.17
N GLY A 129 -11.02 -1.05 -1.32
CA GLY A 129 -9.96 -0.06 -1.41
C GLY A 129 -10.59 1.33 -1.32
N LYS A 130 -10.16 2.15 -0.35
CA LYS A 130 -10.91 3.34 0.07
C LYS A 130 -10.36 4.62 -0.49
#